data_AF-A0AA36HYM7-F1
#
_entry.id   AF-A0AA36HYM7-F1
#
_cell.length_a   1.000
_cell.length_b   1.000
_cell.length_c   1.000
_cell.angle_alpha   90.00
_cell.angle_beta   90.00
_cell.angle_gamma   90.00
#
_symmetry.space_group_name_H-M   'P 1'
#
loop_
_entity.id
_entity.type
_entity.pdbx_description
1 polymer ?
#
loop_
_entity_poly.entity_id
_entity_poly.type
_entity_poly.pdbx_seq_one_letter_code
_entity_poly.pdbx_strand_id
1 'polypeptide(L)'
;TVHQNVAYHVTLGLRALAKVMGCFESRSSGEVVGREVRHAIPRSSSEVDDDLGWVAGDKSPVTPARAFASSNRNIGEDAPLDVRIQIELDGGWRDCSTEETRAICQQLAKGEMKFTIHARGQNYNIDFSGAEGGGQQTNISTGKSRRLRILDKGEEEPVPEEDVAALSEFPDGASAPVTPETALQKSYGPQSKRGGASMHPYKVLEGNEHAKKCFAQFEANEARLCGEWAVFYHSYSFAALIYEVHAAVGSVLFRFRSQYATLPRILVHEFKETPDAACLMKRFHEEFADNKRDHHPDFRRVGLSVMCSLASTGPEACVAMVFIAGYSCKDLSFRGVLENLLESCYVPRAKVRKLADEIIAMSEKHGLDVSQFGGKACQSGKPGHLMQLFIKRRLVDKLVYAAKPYGPIDEERMPISKWLDSNSSTQVGQARVLAHPKYFMQANCVRMFVASADPTFHRNRQAFQNELIQKLSLILSEPSLRERAATGMGSLPRDLWWHATIVVDC
;
A
#
# COMPACT_ATOMS: atom_id res chain seq x y z
N THR A 1 57.83 -19.07 12.73
CA THR A 1 57.22 -17.85 13.32
C THR A 1 56.34 -17.05 12.36
N VAL A 2 55.81 -17.65 11.28
CA VAL A 2 54.83 -17.01 10.37
C VAL A 2 53.50 -17.78 10.29
N HIS A 3 53.38 -18.95 10.92
CA HIS A 3 52.15 -19.77 10.91
C HIS A 3 51.31 -19.74 12.20
N GLN A 4 51.64 -18.90 13.18
CA GLN A 4 50.86 -18.80 14.45
C GLN A 4 49.97 -17.55 14.56
N ASN A 5 50.03 -16.59 13.62
CA ASN A 5 49.25 -15.34 13.69
C ASN A 5 47.90 -15.37 12.93
N VAL A 6 47.59 -16.43 12.19
CA VAL A 6 46.31 -16.52 11.45
C VAL A 6 45.17 -17.09 12.33
N ALA A 7 45.49 -17.91 13.34
CA ALA A 7 44.48 -18.51 14.22
C ALA A 7 43.89 -17.52 15.25
N TYR A 8 44.63 -16.47 15.62
CA TYR A 8 44.17 -15.49 16.62
C TYR A 8 43.16 -14.47 16.05
N HIS A 9 43.22 -14.17 14.75
CA HIS A 9 42.29 -13.23 14.10
C HIS A 9 40.95 -13.85 13.72
N VAL A 10 40.89 -15.17 13.45
CA VAL A 10 39.62 -15.86 13.15
C VAL A 10 38.78 -16.06 14.42
N THR A 11 39.41 -16.19 15.58
CA THR A 11 38.72 -16.44 16.86
C THR A 11 38.13 -15.17 17.49
N LEU A 12 38.71 -13.98 17.21
CA LEU A 12 38.12 -12.70 17.64
C LEU A 12 36.92 -12.26 16.77
N GLY A 13 36.90 -12.63 15.48
CA GLY A 13 35.77 -12.33 14.59
C GLY A 13 34.49 -13.09 14.95
N LEU A 14 34.61 -14.34 15.43
CA LEU A 14 33.46 -15.18 15.80
C LEU A 14 32.84 -14.81 17.17
N ARG A 15 33.60 -14.20 18.08
CA ARG A 15 33.06 -13.69 19.36
C ARG A 15 32.30 -12.37 19.23
N ALA A 16 32.60 -11.57 18.21
CA ALA A 16 31.84 -10.34 17.90
C ALA A 16 30.47 -10.67 17.29
N LEU A 17 30.34 -11.75 16.52
CA LEU A 17 29.06 -12.19 15.95
C LEU A 17 28.09 -12.78 17.01
N ALA A 18 28.61 -13.51 18.00
CA ALA A 18 27.80 -14.09 19.07
C ALA A 18 27.20 -13.05 20.04
N LYS A 19 27.82 -11.86 20.15
CA LYS A 19 27.35 -10.78 21.04
C LYS A 19 26.25 -9.90 20.41
N VAL A 20 26.13 -9.93 19.08
CA VAL A 20 25.08 -9.22 18.32
C VAL A 20 23.80 -10.05 18.20
N MET A 21 23.87 -11.39 18.32
CA MET A 21 22.69 -12.26 18.32
C MET A 21 22.12 -12.60 19.72
N GLY A 22 22.75 -12.12 20.80
CA GLY A 22 22.36 -12.42 22.18
C GLY A 22 21.37 -11.43 22.84
N CYS A 23 20.84 -10.45 22.10
CA CYS A 23 19.87 -9.49 22.64
C CYS A 23 18.41 -9.95 22.45
N PHE A 24 18.08 -11.15 22.94
CA PHE A 24 16.69 -11.57 23.17
C PHE A 24 16.64 -12.64 24.26
N GLU A 25 17.23 -12.35 25.42
CA GLU A 25 16.95 -13.08 26.65
C GLU A 25 16.03 -12.24 27.54
N SER A 26 14.82 -12.75 27.75
CA SER A 26 13.85 -12.27 28.72
C SER A 26 14.44 -12.34 30.13
N ARG A 27 14.76 -11.18 30.71
CA ARG A 27 14.97 -11.08 32.17
C ARG A 27 13.61 -11.08 32.86
N SER A 28 13.20 -12.25 33.33
CA SER A 28 12.24 -12.41 34.40
C SER A 28 12.99 -12.67 35.72
N SER A 29 13.08 -11.65 36.58
CA SER A 29 13.23 -11.84 38.03
C SER A 29 13.19 -10.48 38.73
N GLY A 30 11.99 -10.09 39.17
CA GLY A 30 11.79 -9.13 40.24
C GLY A 30 11.07 -9.84 41.37
N GLU A 31 11.76 -9.99 42.50
CA GLU A 31 11.21 -10.52 43.75
C GLU A 31 9.96 -9.75 44.17
N VAL A 32 8.86 -10.47 44.43
CA VAL A 32 7.69 -9.95 45.13
C VAL A 32 7.55 -10.72 46.43
N VAL A 33 7.59 -9.95 47.52
CA VAL A 33 7.35 -10.35 48.90
C VAL A 33 6.02 -11.07 49.03
N GLY A 34 6.05 -12.20 49.75
CA GLY A 34 4.95 -13.13 49.86
C GLY A 34 3.67 -12.55 50.47
N ARG A 35 2.54 -12.99 49.92
CA ARG A 35 1.28 -13.10 50.65
C ARG A 35 0.53 -14.34 50.18
N GLU A 36 0.39 -15.24 51.12
CA GLU A 36 -0.31 -16.51 51.09
C GLU A 36 -1.80 -16.30 50.78
N VAL A 37 -2.31 -16.90 49.68
CA VAL A 37 -3.75 -17.07 49.45
C VAL A 37 -4.01 -18.46 48.86
N ARG A 38 -4.99 -19.11 49.47
CA ARG A 38 -5.37 -20.52 49.41
C ARG A 38 -5.82 -20.98 48.02
N HIS A 39 -5.50 -22.24 47.71
CA HIS A 39 -6.01 -23.00 46.58
C HIS A 39 -7.55 -23.11 46.58
N ALA A 40 -8.15 -22.86 45.42
CA ALA A 40 -9.47 -23.35 45.06
C ALA A 40 -9.40 -23.95 43.65
N ILE A 41 -9.74 -25.23 43.56
CA ILE A 41 -9.89 -26.03 42.34
C ILE A 41 -11.21 -25.67 41.65
N PRO A 42 -11.24 -25.54 40.32
CA PRO A 42 -12.41 -25.93 39.54
C PRO A 42 -12.01 -26.96 38.47
N ARG A 43 -12.48 -28.21 38.60
CA ARG A 43 -13.67 -28.77 37.94
C ARG A 43 -13.65 -28.65 36.41
N SER A 44 -13.42 -29.82 35.82
CA SER A 44 -13.61 -30.19 34.42
C SER A 44 -15.10 -30.21 34.02
N SER A 45 -15.39 -29.69 32.83
CA SER A 45 -16.60 -29.92 32.04
C SER A 45 -16.16 -29.84 30.57
N SER A 46 -16.04 -30.97 29.87
CA SER A 46 -17.07 -31.61 29.03
C SER A 46 -17.37 -30.83 27.75
N GLU A 47 -16.89 -31.40 26.64
CA GLU A 47 -17.54 -31.57 25.32
C GLU A 47 -18.50 -30.49 24.82
N VAL A 48 -18.15 -29.87 23.69
CA VAL A 48 -19.04 -29.77 22.51
C VAL A 48 -18.15 -29.84 21.25
N ASP A 49 -18.24 -30.97 20.54
CA ASP A 49 -17.97 -31.05 19.11
C ASP A 49 -19.03 -30.18 18.39
N ASP A 50 -18.60 -29.21 17.60
CA ASP A 50 -19.48 -28.53 16.64
C ASP A 50 -18.84 -28.59 15.25
N ASP A 51 -19.63 -29.21 14.37
CA ASP A 51 -19.36 -29.61 13.01
C ASP A 51 -18.79 -28.49 12.13
N LEU A 52 -17.66 -28.81 11.51
CA LEU A 52 -17.10 -28.12 10.35
C LEU A 52 -17.97 -28.41 9.12
N GLY A 53 -18.97 -27.56 8.88
CA GLY A 53 -19.77 -27.58 7.67
C GLY A 53 -20.10 -26.18 7.17
N TRP A 54 -19.19 -25.54 6.42
CA TRP A 54 -19.58 -24.42 5.56
C TRP A 54 -19.28 -24.74 4.10
N VAL A 55 -20.41 -24.93 3.41
CA VAL A 55 -20.62 -25.14 1.99
C VAL A 55 -19.91 -24.06 1.17
N ALA A 56 -19.29 -24.49 0.06
CA ALA A 56 -18.76 -23.61 -0.96
C ALA A 56 -19.80 -22.56 -1.36
N GLY A 57 -19.47 -21.28 -1.19
CA GLY A 57 -20.29 -20.18 -1.67
C GLY A 57 -20.45 -20.29 -3.18
N ASP A 58 -21.65 -20.70 -3.58
CA ASP A 58 -22.11 -20.73 -4.96
C ASP A 58 -22.07 -19.31 -5.54
N LYS A 59 -21.29 -19.13 -6.61
CA LYS A 59 -21.17 -17.85 -7.33
C LYS A 59 -22.31 -17.71 -8.33
N SER A 60 -23.54 -17.75 -7.83
CA SER A 60 -24.74 -17.49 -8.63
C SER A 60 -25.00 -15.97 -8.71
N PRO A 61 -25.42 -15.41 -9.86
CA PRO A 61 -25.74 -13.99 -10.00
C PRO A 61 -26.84 -13.56 -9.02
N VAL A 62 -26.79 -12.30 -8.57
CA VAL A 62 -27.79 -11.72 -7.65
C VAL A 62 -29.17 -11.85 -8.27
N THR A 63 -30.00 -12.73 -7.69
CA THR A 63 -31.38 -12.92 -8.16
C THR A 63 -32.29 -11.88 -7.52
N PRO A 64 -33.39 -11.48 -8.20
CA PRO A 64 -34.46 -10.67 -7.63
C PRO A 64 -34.84 -11.11 -6.21
N ALA A 65 -34.79 -12.42 -5.92
CA ALA A 65 -35.04 -13.07 -4.64
C ALA A 65 -34.30 -12.47 -3.43
N ARG A 66 -33.13 -11.85 -3.60
CA ARG A 66 -32.39 -11.22 -2.48
C ARG A 66 -32.93 -9.83 -2.13
N ALA A 67 -33.44 -9.08 -3.11
CA ALA A 67 -34.15 -7.81 -2.87
C ALA A 67 -35.45 -8.02 -2.07
N PHE A 68 -36.08 -9.20 -2.16
CA PHE A 68 -37.26 -9.57 -1.36
C PHE A 68 -36.97 -9.72 0.13
N ALA A 69 -35.75 -10.12 0.52
CA ALA A 69 -35.43 -10.39 1.92
C ALA A 69 -35.25 -9.10 2.74
N SER A 70 -34.88 -8.00 2.09
CA SER A 70 -34.55 -6.72 2.75
C SER A 70 -35.76 -5.84 3.04
N SER A 71 -36.92 -6.10 2.42
CA SER A 71 -38.09 -5.21 2.44
C SER A 71 -39.18 -5.57 3.45
N ASN A 72 -39.05 -6.66 4.20
CA ASN A 72 -40.09 -7.13 5.14
C ASN A 72 -40.17 -6.32 6.45
N ARG A 73 -39.56 -5.13 6.50
CA ARG A 73 -39.67 -4.18 7.60
C ARG A 73 -40.42 -2.96 7.09
N ASN A 74 -41.39 -2.46 7.86
CA ASN A 74 -41.99 -1.13 7.65
C ASN A 74 -40.90 -0.07 7.84
N ILE A 75 -40.11 0.14 6.80
CA ILE A 75 -39.06 1.14 6.73
C ILE A 75 -39.76 2.47 6.44
N GLY A 76 -39.64 3.45 7.36
CA GLY A 76 -40.25 4.77 7.19
C GLY A 76 -39.81 5.47 5.90
N GLU A 77 -40.60 6.42 5.41
CA GLU A 77 -40.41 7.10 4.11
C GLU A 77 -39.02 7.73 3.89
N ASP A 78 -38.21 7.90 4.93
CA ASP A 78 -36.88 8.52 4.85
C ASP A 78 -35.71 7.58 5.14
N ALA A 79 -35.94 6.30 5.42
CA ALA A 79 -34.80 5.44 5.73
C ALA A 79 -33.97 5.13 4.46
N PRO A 80 -32.63 5.18 4.58
CA PRO A 80 -31.74 4.92 3.45
C PRO A 80 -31.88 3.46 3.00
N LEU A 81 -32.06 3.26 1.70
CA LEU A 81 -32.07 1.94 1.10
C LEU A 81 -30.64 1.37 1.09
N ASP A 82 -30.54 0.05 1.28
CA ASP A 82 -29.28 -0.72 1.24
C ASP A 82 -29.00 -1.31 -0.16
N VAL A 83 -29.76 -0.84 -1.15
CA VAL A 83 -29.66 -1.24 -2.56
C VAL A 83 -29.66 0.02 -3.42
N ARG A 84 -28.93 -0.03 -4.54
CA ARG A 84 -28.97 0.98 -5.60
C ARG A 84 -29.42 0.32 -6.89
N ILE A 85 -30.24 1.02 -7.66
CA ILE A 85 -30.69 0.58 -8.98
C ILE A 85 -30.03 1.49 -10.02
N GLN A 86 -29.49 0.89 -11.07
CA GLN A 86 -28.86 1.61 -12.15
C GLN A 86 -29.55 1.34 -13.47
N ILE A 87 -29.61 2.37 -14.31
CA ILE A 87 -30.12 2.32 -15.67
C ILE A 87 -28.99 2.59 -16.66
N GLU A 88 -28.93 1.82 -17.74
CA GLU A 88 -27.93 2.01 -18.79
C GLU A 88 -28.38 3.13 -19.75
N LEU A 89 -27.63 4.23 -19.74
CA LEU A 89 -27.78 5.34 -20.68
C LEU A 89 -26.68 5.30 -21.74
N ASP A 90 -26.78 6.18 -22.74
CA ASP A 90 -25.84 6.26 -23.87
C ASP A 90 -24.39 6.62 -23.42
N GLY A 91 -24.19 6.96 -22.14
CA GLY A 91 -22.88 7.19 -21.50
C GLY A 91 -22.59 6.26 -20.32
N GLY A 92 -23.18 5.05 -20.31
CA GLY A 92 -22.97 4.03 -19.29
C GLY A 92 -24.06 3.97 -18.21
N TRP A 93 -23.80 3.18 -17.16
CA TRP A 93 -24.71 2.98 -16.05
C TRP A 93 -24.83 4.25 -15.19
N ARG A 94 -26.07 4.63 -14.88
CA ARG A 94 -26.40 5.76 -14.01
C ARG A 94 -27.33 5.31 -12.89
N ASP A 95 -27.09 5.80 -11.68
CA ASP A 95 -28.00 5.56 -10.57
C ASP A 95 -29.37 6.17 -10.87
N CYS A 96 -30.43 5.38 -10.65
CA CYS A 96 -31.80 5.87 -10.57
C CYS A 96 -31.95 6.80 -9.36
N SER A 97 -32.95 7.68 -9.39
CA SER A 97 -33.23 8.51 -8.21
C SER A 97 -33.63 7.65 -7.00
N THR A 98 -33.57 8.21 -5.80
CA THR A 98 -33.99 7.50 -4.58
C THR A 98 -35.46 7.07 -4.67
N GLU A 99 -36.31 7.93 -5.24
CA GLU A 99 -37.74 7.68 -5.43
C GLU A 99 -37.98 6.57 -6.47
N GLU A 100 -37.27 6.61 -7.61
CA GLU A 100 -37.31 5.57 -8.64
C GLU A 100 -36.87 4.22 -8.07
N THR A 101 -35.74 4.21 -7.36
CA THR A 101 -35.17 3.02 -6.72
C THR A 101 -36.17 2.42 -5.74
N ARG A 102 -36.77 3.26 -4.88
CA ARG A 102 -37.78 2.83 -3.90
C ARG A 102 -39.02 2.24 -4.56
N ALA A 103 -39.56 2.88 -5.59
CA ALA A 103 -40.73 2.40 -6.31
C ALA A 103 -40.48 1.02 -6.93
N ILE A 104 -39.30 0.82 -7.54
CA ILE A 104 -38.91 -0.47 -8.12
C ILE A 104 -38.76 -1.54 -7.04
N CYS A 105 -38.05 -1.24 -5.94
CA CYS A 105 -37.86 -2.18 -4.83
C CYS A 105 -39.19 -2.58 -4.17
N GLN A 106 -40.15 -1.65 -4.04
CA GLN A 106 -41.47 -1.96 -3.47
C GLN A 106 -42.28 -2.94 -4.32
N GLN A 107 -42.22 -2.85 -5.64
CA GLN A 107 -42.95 -3.78 -6.52
C GLN A 107 -42.25 -5.13 -6.57
N LEU A 108 -40.92 -5.14 -6.64
CA LEU A 108 -40.14 -6.37 -6.52
C LEU A 108 -40.44 -7.08 -5.20
N ALA A 109 -40.49 -6.37 -4.07
CA ALA A 109 -40.85 -6.93 -2.77
C ALA A 109 -42.22 -7.62 -2.73
N LYS A 110 -43.17 -7.21 -3.59
CA LYS A 110 -44.51 -7.82 -3.70
C LYS A 110 -44.55 -9.06 -4.59
N GLY A 111 -43.45 -9.43 -5.25
CA GLY A 111 -43.44 -10.52 -6.22
C GLY A 111 -43.76 -10.10 -7.65
N GLU A 112 -43.91 -8.80 -7.90
CA GLU A 112 -44.20 -8.30 -9.24
C GLU A 112 -42.90 -8.22 -10.04
N MET A 113 -42.83 -9.00 -11.12
CA MET A 113 -41.70 -8.98 -12.05
C MET A 113 -41.93 -8.06 -13.26
N LYS A 114 -43.18 -7.64 -13.48
CA LYS A 114 -43.57 -6.66 -14.51
C LYS A 114 -44.53 -5.65 -13.90
N PHE A 115 -44.17 -4.37 -13.94
CA PHE A 115 -44.99 -3.31 -13.36
C PHE A 115 -44.68 -1.96 -14.00
N THR A 116 -45.57 -0.98 -13.83
CA THR A 116 -45.36 0.39 -14.34
C THR A 116 -45.00 1.32 -13.19
N ILE A 117 -44.01 2.19 -13.42
CA ILE A 117 -43.67 3.30 -12.52
C ILE A 117 -43.83 4.63 -13.24
N HIS A 118 -44.18 5.68 -12.49
CA HIS A 118 -44.16 7.06 -12.99
C HIS A 118 -42.91 7.76 -12.47
N ALA A 119 -42.06 8.24 -13.37
CA ALA A 119 -40.84 8.94 -13.00
C ALA A 119 -40.51 10.03 -14.03
N ARG A 120 -39.98 11.16 -13.57
CA ARG A 120 -39.57 12.29 -14.45
C ARG A 120 -40.65 12.71 -15.46
N GLY A 121 -41.91 12.67 -15.05
CA GLY A 121 -43.07 13.04 -15.88
C GLY A 121 -43.44 12.04 -16.98
N GLN A 122 -42.89 10.81 -16.95
CA GLN A 122 -43.15 9.77 -17.95
C GLN A 122 -43.50 8.44 -17.26
N ASN A 123 -44.28 7.60 -17.95
CA ASN A 123 -44.58 6.25 -17.47
C ASN A 123 -43.60 5.26 -18.10
N TYR A 124 -43.02 4.41 -17.26
CA TYR A 124 -42.09 3.37 -17.67
C TYR A 124 -42.61 2.00 -17.26
N ASN A 125 -42.59 1.06 -18.20
CA ASN A 125 -42.79 -0.35 -17.93
C ASN A 125 -41.46 -0.97 -17.49
N ILE A 126 -41.43 -1.59 -16.33
CA ILE A 126 -40.27 -2.24 -15.72
C ILE A 126 -40.49 -3.75 -15.79
N ASP A 127 -39.54 -4.46 -16.40
CA ASP A 127 -39.63 -5.92 -16.62
C ASP A 127 -38.34 -6.60 -16.14
N PHE A 128 -38.43 -7.38 -15.07
CA PHE A 128 -37.36 -8.23 -14.52
C PHE A 128 -37.54 -9.71 -14.84
N SER A 129 -38.49 -10.07 -15.72
CA SER A 129 -38.77 -11.48 -16.06
C SER A 129 -37.75 -12.12 -17.01
N GLY A 130 -36.78 -11.36 -17.51
CA GLY A 130 -35.74 -11.85 -18.43
C GLY A 130 -34.74 -12.81 -17.77
N ALA A 131 -34.25 -13.78 -18.54
CA ALA A 131 -33.36 -14.84 -18.05
C ALA A 131 -31.90 -14.39 -17.76
N GLU A 132 -31.50 -13.19 -18.15
CA GLU A 132 -30.10 -12.72 -18.14
C GLU A 132 -29.69 -11.93 -16.88
N GLY A 133 -30.42 -12.05 -15.77
CA GLY A 133 -30.02 -11.46 -14.48
C GLY A 133 -30.09 -9.92 -14.40
N GLY A 134 -30.69 -9.27 -15.39
CA GLY A 134 -30.95 -7.83 -15.42
C GLY A 134 -32.42 -7.50 -15.70
N GLY A 135 -32.86 -6.31 -15.31
CA GLY A 135 -34.18 -5.77 -15.66
C GLY A 135 -34.16 -4.94 -16.93
N GLN A 136 -35.33 -4.58 -17.44
CA GLN A 136 -35.50 -3.67 -18.57
C GLN A 136 -36.51 -2.58 -18.21
N GLN A 137 -36.17 -1.33 -18.52
CA GLN A 137 -37.06 -0.18 -18.41
C GLN A 137 -37.46 0.28 -19.81
N THR A 138 -38.76 0.26 -20.13
CA THR A 138 -39.30 0.73 -21.41
C THR A 138 -40.19 1.94 -21.20
N ASN A 139 -39.84 3.05 -21.82
CA ASN A 139 -40.69 4.23 -21.81
C ASN A 139 -41.95 3.97 -22.64
N ILE A 140 -43.14 4.10 -22.03
CA ILE A 140 -44.41 3.69 -22.66
C ILE A 140 -44.79 4.58 -23.84
N SER A 141 -44.48 5.88 -23.80
CA SER A 141 -44.85 6.82 -24.86
C SER A 141 -43.94 6.72 -26.08
N THR A 142 -42.65 6.42 -25.87
CA THR A 142 -41.64 6.40 -26.94
C THR A 142 -41.25 4.99 -27.40
N GLY A 143 -41.56 3.96 -26.61
CA GLY A 143 -41.10 2.58 -26.85
C GLY A 143 -39.59 2.37 -26.62
N LYS A 144 -38.83 3.38 -26.20
CA LYS A 144 -37.38 3.23 -25.96
C LYS A 144 -37.13 2.39 -24.71
N SER A 145 -36.41 1.28 -24.86
CA SER A 145 -36.01 0.38 -23.78
C SER A 145 -34.56 0.57 -23.35
N ARG A 146 -34.28 0.39 -22.07
CA ARG A 146 -32.94 0.49 -21.45
C ARG A 146 -32.75 -0.64 -20.44
N ARG A 147 -31.52 -1.09 -20.23
CA ARG A 147 -31.20 -2.13 -19.23
C ARG A 147 -31.20 -1.54 -17.82
N LEU A 148 -31.61 -2.35 -16.85
CA LEU A 148 -31.58 -2.08 -15.42
C LEU A 148 -30.75 -3.14 -14.70
N ARG A 149 -30.09 -2.75 -13.61
CA ARG A 149 -29.46 -3.68 -12.67
C ARG A 149 -29.65 -3.21 -11.22
N ILE A 150 -29.62 -4.16 -10.30
CA ILE A 150 -29.73 -3.95 -8.86
C ILE A 150 -28.36 -4.30 -8.25
N LEU A 151 -27.81 -3.42 -7.41
CA LEU A 151 -26.53 -3.62 -6.72
C LEU A 151 -26.73 -3.42 -5.22
N ASP A 152 -26.07 -4.23 -4.40
CA ASP A 152 -26.02 -4.04 -2.95
C ASP A 152 -25.17 -2.82 -2.61
N LYS A 153 -25.54 -2.09 -1.56
CA LYS A 153 -24.82 -0.89 -1.11
C LYS A 153 -23.49 -1.30 -0.46
N GLY A 154 -22.43 -1.27 -1.27
CA GLY A 154 -21.09 -1.70 -0.88
C GLY A 154 -20.46 -2.65 -1.89
N GLU A 155 -21.26 -3.24 -2.78
CA GLU A 155 -20.75 -3.84 -4.00
C GLU A 155 -20.34 -2.69 -4.94
N GLU A 156 -19.04 -2.43 -5.00
CA GLU A 156 -18.44 -1.71 -6.12
C GLU A 156 -18.88 -2.38 -7.43
N GLU A 157 -19.05 -1.62 -8.51
CA GLU A 157 -19.40 -2.18 -9.81
C GLU A 157 -18.59 -3.45 -10.06
N PRO A 158 -19.20 -4.58 -10.51
CA PRO A 158 -18.41 -5.62 -11.13
C PRO A 158 -17.73 -4.95 -12.31
N VAL A 159 -16.47 -4.57 -12.10
CA VAL A 159 -15.53 -4.12 -13.10
C VAL A 159 -15.67 -5.19 -14.19
N PRO A 160 -16.11 -4.86 -15.42
CA PRO A 160 -16.38 -5.85 -16.47
C PRO A 160 -15.30 -6.94 -16.47
N GLU A 161 -15.59 -8.19 -16.79
CA GLU A 161 -14.51 -9.20 -16.77
C GLU A 161 -13.37 -8.88 -17.77
N GLU A 162 -13.62 -8.03 -18.76
CA GLU A 162 -12.61 -7.36 -19.61
C GLU A 162 -11.69 -6.39 -18.83
N ASP A 163 -12.13 -5.96 -17.67
CA ASP A 163 -11.60 -4.89 -16.83
C ASP A 163 -10.85 -5.45 -15.59
N VAL A 164 -11.11 -6.72 -15.22
CA VAL A 164 -10.19 -7.51 -14.39
C VAL A 164 -9.00 -8.01 -15.23
N ALA A 165 -9.20 -8.23 -16.53
CA ALA A 165 -8.12 -8.23 -17.51
C ALA A 165 -7.51 -6.82 -17.71
N ALA A 166 -8.23 -5.72 -17.45
CA ALA A 166 -7.68 -4.35 -17.50
C ALA A 166 -6.94 -3.87 -16.23
N LEU A 167 -6.87 -4.65 -15.15
CA LEU A 167 -5.75 -4.50 -14.21
C LEU A 167 -4.43 -5.05 -14.80
N SER A 168 -4.51 -5.80 -15.91
CA SER A 168 -3.39 -6.06 -16.82
C SER A 168 -3.25 -5.00 -17.94
N GLU A 169 -4.30 -4.21 -18.20
CA GLU A 169 -4.31 -3.09 -19.15
C GLU A 169 -4.37 -1.74 -18.44
N PHE A 170 -3.27 -1.39 -17.75
CA PHE A 170 -2.81 -0.02 -17.96
C PHE A 170 -2.65 0.14 -19.48
N PRO A 171 -3.04 1.26 -20.13
CA PRO A 171 -2.76 1.43 -21.54
C PRO A 171 -1.28 1.15 -21.71
N ASP A 172 -0.99 0.00 -22.33
CA ASP A 172 0.34 -0.38 -22.77
C ASP A 172 0.63 0.70 -23.77
N GLY A 173 1.25 1.79 -23.29
CA GLY A 173 1.68 2.88 -24.13
C GLY A 173 2.56 2.22 -25.17
N ALA A 174 2.00 2.03 -26.37
CA ALA A 174 2.44 1.15 -27.44
C ALA A 174 3.58 0.24 -27.00
N SER A 175 3.27 -0.98 -26.52
CA SER A 175 4.24 -1.92 -25.93
C SER A 175 5.59 -1.77 -26.60
N ALA A 176 6.49 -1.05 -25.92
CA ALA A 176 7.74 -0.67 -26.53
C ALA A 176 8.40 -1.96 -27.00
N PRO A 177 8.95 -1.99 -28.23
CA PRO A 177 9.46 -3.23 -28.80
C PRO A 177 10.38 -3.92 -27.79
N VAL A 178 10.08 -5.18 -27.48
CA VAL A 178 10.83 -5.95 -26.48
C VAL A 178 12.29 -5.94 -26.89
N THR A 179 13.12 -5.25 -26.11
CA THR A 179 14.55 -5.18 -26.40
C THR A 179 15.20 -6.53 -26.06
N PRO A 180 16.34 -6.89 -26.70
CA PRO A 180 17.09 -8.08 -26.35
C PRO A 180 17.45 -8.15 -24.86
N GLU A 181 17.70 -6.99 -24.24
CA GLU A 181 17.95 -6.86 -22.81
C GLU A 181 16.73 -7.27 -21.97
N THR A 182 15.54 -6.75 -22.29
CA THR A 182 14.30 -7.12 -21.58
C THR A 182 14.01 -8.61 -21.70
N ALA A 183 14.21 -9.19 -22.88
CA ALA A 183 14.05 -10.64 -23.09
C ALA A 183 15.04 -11.45 -22.24
N LEU A 184 16.31 -11.03 -22.19
CA LEU A 184 17.34 -11.65 -21.36
C LEU A 184 16.98 -11.58 -19.87
N GLN A 185 16.56 -10.41 -19.38
CA GLN A 185 16.16 -10.24 -17.98
C GLN A 185 14.96 -11.09 -17.60
N LYS A 186 13.99 -11.23 -18.52
CA LYS A 186 12.84 -12.13 -18.35
C LYS A 186 13.29 -13.59 -18.31
N SER A 187 14.30 -13.97 -19.10
CA SER A 187 14.85 -15.34 -19.08
C SER A 187 15.55 -15.70 -17.77
N TYR A 188 16.14 -14.72 -17.07
CA TYR A 188 16.66 -14.92 -15.71
C TYR A 188 15.58 -15.03 -14.64
N GLY A 189 14.37 -14.55 -14.91
CA GLY A 189 13.25 -14.58 -13.98
C GLY A 189 13.38 -13.59 -12.81
N PRO A 190 12.59 -13.81 -11.73
CA PRO A 190 12.57 -12.93 -10.55
C PRO A 190 13.96 -12.72 -9.95
N GLN A 191 14.35 -11.46 -9.72
CA GLN A 191 15.62 -11.06 -9.13
C GLN A 191 15.94 -11.79 -7.82
N SER A 192 14.95 -11.96 -6.94
CA SER A 192 15.06 -12.64 -5.65
C SER A 192 15.34 -14.14 -5.74
N LYS A 193 15.18 -14.74 -6.93
CA LYS A 193 15.41 -16.17 -7.21
C LYS A 193 16.67 -16.42 -8.07
N ARG A 194 17.36 -15.36 -8.53
CA ARG A 194 18.54 -15.47 -9.39
C ARG A 194 19.73 -16.08 -8.68
N GLY A 195 20.64 -16.68 -9.45
CA GLY A 195 21.88 -17.26 -8.93
C GLY A 195 21.70 -18.34 -7.86
N GLY A 196 20.53 -19.00 -7.81
CA GLY A 196 20.23 -20.03 -6.80
C GLY A 196 20.04 -19.48 -5.38
N ALA A 197 19.56 -18.24 -5.25
CA ALA A 197 19.29 -17.62 -3.96
C ALA A 197 18.44 -18.52 -3.05
N SER A 198 18.87 -18.70 -1.80
CA SER A 198 18.18 -19.57 -0.85
C SER A 198 16.93 -18.89 -0.29
N MET A 199 15.81 -19.62 -0.31
CA MET A 199 14.53 -19.18 0.27
C MET A 199 14.43 -19.44 1.78
N HIS A 200 15.52 -19.84 2.44
CA HIS A 200 15.55 -20.10 3.88
C HIS A 200 14.96 -18.98 4.75
N PRO A 201 15.12 -17.67 4.43
CA PRO A 201 14.47 -16.60 5.19
C PRO A 201 12.96 -16.73 5.34
N TYR A 202 12.28 -17.44 4.43
CA TYR A 202 10.83 -17.60 4.47
C TYR A 202 10.35 -18.49 5.61
N LYS A 203 11.25 -19.26 6.24
CA LYS A 203 10.91 -20.06 7.43
C LYS A 203 10.36 -19.21 8.57
N VAL A 204 10.77 -17.94 8.67
CA VAL A 204 10.23 -17.02 9.70
C VAL A 204 8.76 -16.65 9.48
N LEU A 205 8.22 -16.95 8.29
CA LEU A 205 6.81 -16.76 7.95
C LEU A 205 5.96 -17.98 8.33
N GLU A 206 6.56 -19.09 8.77
CA GLU A 206 5.84 -20.26 9.25
C GLU A 206 4.94 -19.88 10.44
N GLY A 207 3.68 -20.31 10.42
CA GLY A 207 2.68 -19.90 11.40
C GLY A 207 2.07 -18.51 11.19
N ASN A 208 2.48 -17.75 10.16
CA ASN A 208 1.89 -16.45 9.83
C ASN A 208 1.30 -16.42 8.41
N GLU A 209 0.07 -16.92 8.29
CA GLU A 209 -0.64 -17.04 7.00
C GLU A 209 -0.84 -15.72 6.26
N HIS A 210 -1.08 -14.63 6.98
CA HIS A 210 -1.16 -13.29 6.38
C HIS A 210 0.16 -12.88 5.75
N ALA A 211 1.27 -13.06 6.46
CA ALA A 211 2.59 -12.71 5.93
C ALA A 211 2.98 -13.57 4.72
N LYS A 212 2.66 -14.87 4.73
CA LYS A 212 2.87 -15.74 3.56
C LYS A 212 2.11 -15.24 2.33
N LYS A 213 0.84 -14.83 2.49
CA LYS A 213 0.04 -14.25 1.39
C LYS A 213 0.66 -12.96 0.86
N CYS A 214 1.13 -12.07 1.75
CA CYS A 214 1.83 -10.85 1.35
C CYS A 214 3.10 -11.16 0.52
N PHE A 215 3.90 -12.13 0.97
CA PHE A 215 5.14 -12.52 0.27
C PHE A 215 4.84 -13.18 -1.08
N ALA A 216 3.84 -14.06 -1.15
CA ALA A 216 3.38 -14.63 -2.42
C ALA A 216 2.96 -13.55 -3.43
N GLN A 217 2.28 -12.50 -2.97
CA GLN A 217 1.94 -11.36 -3.82
C GLN A 217 3.19 -10.61 -4.34
N PHE A 218 4.19 -10.39 -3.48
CA PHE A 218 5.44 -9.76 -3.90
C PHE A 218 6.22 -10.61 -4.91
N GLU A 219 6.23 -11.93 -4.75
CA GLU A 219 6.83 -12.83 -5.75
C GLU A 219 6.10 -12.79 -7.09
N ALA A 220 4.76 -12.76 -7.06
CA ALA A 220 3.95 -12.65 -8.27
C ALA A 220 4.20 -11.33 -9.02
N ASN A 221 4.28 -10.22 -8.28
CA ASN A 221 4.66 -8.92 -8.86
C ASN A 221 6.05 -8.97 -9.50
N GLU A 222 7.01 -9.61 -8.84
CA GLU A 222 8.37 -9.73 -9.32
C GLU A 222 8.47 -10.57 -10.59
N ALA A 223 7.80 -11.72 -10.64
CA ALA A 223 7.71 -12.54 -11.83
C ALA A 223 7.10 -11.77 -13.02
N ARG A 224 6.05 -10.99 -12.76
CA ARG A 224 5.38 -10.18 -13.78
C ARG A 224 6.25 -9.04 -14.32
N LEU A 225 7.12 -8.45 -13.50
CA LEU A 225 7.86 -7.21 -13.84
C LEU A 225 9.37 -7.41 -14.07
N CYS A 226 9.93 -8.60 -13.85
CA CYS A 226 11.38 -8.85 -13.85
C CYS A 226 12.14 -8.51 -15.15
N GLY A 227 11.44 -8.40 -16.28
CA GLY A 227 12.03 -8.00 -17.56
C GLY A 227 12.56 -6.57 -17.53
N GLU A 228 11.65 -5.59 -17.51
CA GLU A 228 11.99 -4.17 -17.67
C GLU A 228 12.38 -3.44 -16.37
N TRP A 229 12.17 -4.08 -15.23
CA TRP A 229 12.26 -3.45 -13.91
C TRP A 229 13.29 -4.17 -13.03
N ALA A 230 14.08 -3.37 -12.31
CA ALA A 230 14.85 -3.85 -11.17
C ALA A 230 14.01 -3.65 -9.90
N VAL A 231 14.06 -4.61 -8.96
CA VAL A 231 13.24 -4.58 -7.74
C VAL A 231 14.09 -4.33 -6.49
N PHE A 232 13.55 -3.56 -5.55
CA PHE A 232 14.16 -3.28 -4.26
C PHE A 232 13.10 -3.37 -3.15
N TYR A 233 13.54 -3.60 -1.92
CA TYR A 233 12.65 -3.83 -0.78
C TYR A 233 13.02 -2.89 0.37
N HIS A 234 12.13 -1.98 0.70
CA HIS A 234 12.28 -1.06 1.84
C HIS A 234 11.40 -1.55 3.00
N SER A 235 12.04 -1.96 4.09
CA SER A 235 11.36 -2.33 5.34
C SER A 235 11.27 -1.14 6.28
N TYR A 236 10.11 -0.94 6.88
CA TYR A 236 9.88 0.16 7.81
C TYR A 236 8.76 -0.18 8.80
N SER A 237 8.65 0.58 9.89
CA SER A 237 7.54 0.51 10.84
C SER A 237 6.92 1.87 11.06
N PHE A 238 7.42 2.63 12.03
CA PHE A 238 6.79 3.88 12.46
C PHE A 238 6.80 4.98 11.39
N ALA A 239 7.64 4.87 10.36
CA ALA A 239 7.59 5.77 9.20
C ALA A 239 6.33 5.58 8.33
N ALA A 240 5.55 4.51 8.53
CA ALA A 240 4.37 4.20 7.74
C ALA A 240 3.37 5.37 7.69
N LEU A 241 3.01 5.94 8.85
CA LEU A 241 2.09 7.07 8.89
C LEU A 241 2.58 8.27 8.07
N ILE A 242 3.88 8.58 8.14
CA ILE A 242 4.48 9.68 7.36
C ILE A 242 4.32 9.42 5.85
N TYR A 243 4.57 8.18 5.40
CA TYR A 243 4.46 7.81 3.99
C TYR A 243 3.01 7.79 3.49
N GLU A 244 2.06 7.43 4.36
CA GLU A 244 0.63 7.50 4.07
C GLU A 244 0.16 8.96 3.95
N VAL A 245 0.64 9.86 4.80
CA VAL A 245 0.35 11.30 4.72
C VAL A 245 0.95 11.92 3.46
N HIS A 246 2.20 11.60 3.12
CA HIS A 246 2.78 11.99 1.82
C HIS A 246 1.91 11.53 0.65
N ALA A 247 1.44 10.28 0.67
CA ALA A 247 0.61 9.74 -0.40
C ALA A 247 -0.73 10.48 -0.52
N ALA A 248 -1.38 10.78 0.61
CA ALA A 248 -2.65 11.50 0.63
C ALA A 248 -2.51 12.96 0.18
N VAL A 249 -1.45 13.66 0.62
CA VAL A 249 -1.12 15.01 0.10
C VAL A 249 -0.85 14.94 -1.41
N GLY A 250 -0.10 13.93 -1.85
CA GLY A 250 0.14 13.68 -3.27
C GLY A 250 -1.14 13.42 -4.06
N SER A 251 -2.11 12.73 -3.46
CA SER A 251 -3.41 12.48 -4.09
C SER A 251 -4.21 13.77 -4.26
N VAL A 252 -4.29 14.59 -3.20
CA VAL A 252 -5.04 15.85 -3.20
C VAL A 252 -4.45 16.87 -4.17
N LEU A 253 -3.11 16.99 -4.22
CA LEU A 253 -2.44 18.04 -4.97
C LEU A 253 -2.05 17.62 -6.39
N PHE A 254 -1.75 16.34 -6.59
CA PHE A 254 -1.12 15.85 -7.81
C PHE A 254 -1.81 14.61 -8.39
N ARG A 255 -3.00 14.25 -7.88
CA ARG A 255 -3.76 13.06 -8.30
C ARG A 255 -2.95 11.77 -8.24
N PHE A 256 -1.97 11.71 -7.33
CA PHE A 256 -1.25 10.47 -7.05
C PHE A 256 -2.25 9.40 -6.58
N ARG A 257 -2.13 8.20 -7.15
CA ARG A 257 -3.03 7.07 -6.87
C ARG A 257 -2.62 6.36 -5.58
N SER A 258 -2.83 7.02 -4.43
CA SER A 258 -2.41 6.54 -3.11
C SER A 258 -3.10 5.26 -2.64
N GLN A 259 -4.20 4.86 -3.29
CA GLN A 259 -4.85 3.57 -3.04
C GLN A 259 -3.92 2.39 -3.32
N TYR A 260 -2.99 2.51 -4.28
CA TYR A 260 -2.10 1.41 -4.66
C TYR A 260 -0.75 1.41 -3.93
N ALA A 261 -0.29 2.58 -3.49
CA ALA A 261 1.03 2.72 -2.87
C ALA A 261 1.10 3.89 -1.88
N THR A 262 2.04 3.81 -0.94
CA THR A 262 2.46 4.97 -0.16
C THR A 262 3.49 5.79 -0.94
N LEU A 263 3.83 6.98 -0.45
CA LEU A 263 4.83 7.84 -1.06
C LEU A 263 5.93 8.14 -0.03
N PRO A 264 7.18 7.69 -0.24
CA PRO A 264 8.21 7.90 0.76
C PRO A 264 8.54 9.37 0.99
N ARG A 265 8.57 10.20 -0.07
CA ARG A 265 8.91 11.63 -0.02
C ARG A 265 8.03 12.43 -0.97
N ILE A 266 7.69 13.66 -0.59
CA ILE A 266 6.91 14.57 -1.44
C ILE A 266 7.55 15.96 -1.63
N LEU A 267 8.46 16.36 -0.74
CA LEU A 267 9.11 17.67 -0.78
C LEU A 267 10.27 17.67 -1.80
N VAL A 268 10.01 18.13 -3.02
CA VAL A 268 10.97 18.22 -4.13
C VAL A 268 12.15 19.14 -3.82
N HIS A 269 11.95 20.23 -3.07
CA HIS A 269 13.02 21.19 -2.77
C HIS A 269 14.19 20.55 -1.99
N GLU A 270 13.94 19.49 -1.23
CA GLU A 270 14.98 18.73 -0.50
C GLU A 270 15.97 18.04 -1.45
N PHE A 271 15.60 17.85 -2.72
CA PHE A 271 16.41 17.18 -3.74
C PHE A 271 17.24 18.15 -4.59
N LYS A 272 17.18 19.47 -4.33
CA LYS A 272 17.92 20.47 -5.12
C LYS A 272 19.43 20.23 -5.09
N GLU A 273 19.96 19.85 -3.93
CA GLU A 273 21.39 19.56 -3.73
C GLU A 273 21.75 18.09 -3.98
N THR A 274 20.74 17.22 -4.05
CA THR A 274 20.90 15.79 -4.24
C THR A 274 19.97 15.27 -5.34
N PRO A 275 20.16 15.69 -6.61
CA PRO A 275 19.24 15.37 -7.70
C PRO A 275 19.33 13.92 -8.22
N ASP A 276 20.42 13.22 -7.95
CA ASP A 276 20.67 11.84 -8.39
C ASP A 276 21.55 11.05 -7.40
N ALA A 277 21.74 9.76 -7.68
CA ALA A 277 22.51 8.85 -6.86
C ALA A 277 24.00 9.23 -6.77
N ALA A 278 24.59 9.80 -7.83
CA ALA A 278 25.98 10.23 -7.81
C ALA A 278 26.19 11.39 -6.83
N CYS A 279 25.27 12.37 -6.81
CA CYS A 279 25.26 13.43 -5.81
C CYS A 279 25.05 12.87 -4.40
N LEU A 280 24.14 11.89 -4.22
CA LEU A 280 23.91 11.27 -2.91
C LEU A 280 25.16 10.52 -2.41
N MET A 281 25.85 9.78 -3.29
CA MET A 281 27.11 9.10 -2.98
C MET A 281 28.19 10.08 -2.55
N LYS A 282 28.33 11.20 -3.28
CA LYS A 282 29.27 12.27 -2.96
C LYS A 282 29.00 12.84 -1.57
N ARG A 283 27.76 13.25 -1.29
CA ARG A 283 27.37 13.75 0.04
C ARG A 283 27.55 12.70 1.14
N PHE A 284 27.30 11.43 0.83
CA PHE A 284 27.54 10.36 1.79
C PHE A 284 29.02 10.31 2.20
N HIS A 285 29.94 10.38 1.23
CA HIS A 285 31.37 10.35 1.49
C HIS A 285 31.86 11.62 2.22
N GLU A 286 31.39 12.79 1.79
CA GLU A 286 31.86 14.09 2.29
C GLU A 286 31.23 14.51 3.63
N GLU A 287 29.97 14.14 3.87
CA GLU A 287 29.19 14.67 5.01
C GLU A 287 28.69 13.56 5.95
N PHE A 288 28.20 12.44 5.43
CA PHE A 288 27.42 11.50 6.23
C PHE A 288 28.26 10.37 6.84
N ALA A 289 29.34 9.94 6.17
CA ALA A 289 30.12 8.76 6.55
C ALA A 289 30.63 8.80 8.00
N ASP A 290 31.06 9.99 8.44
CA ASP A 290 31.58 10.24 9.78
C ASP A 290 30.51 10.78 10.75
N ASN A 291 29.30 11.04 10.27
CA ASN A 291 28.20 11.64 11.04
C ASN A 291 26.88 10.90 10.82
N LYS A 292 26.66 9.83 11.60
CA LYS A 292 25.42 9.01 11.60
C LYS A 292 25.12 8.28 10.30
N ARG A 293 25.89 8.45 9.22
CA ARG A 293 25.76 7.67 7.99
C ARG A 293 24.36 7.80 7.38
N ASP A 294 23.70 6.72 7.00
CA ASP A 294 22.32 6.74 6.50
C ASP A 294 21.26 7.08 7.58
N HIS A 295 21.67 7.29 8.83
CA HIS A 295 20.85 7.92 9.87
C HIS A 295 20.98 9.45 9.91
N HIS A 296 21.84 10.04 9.07
CA HIS A 296 21.95 11.50 8.96
C HIS A 296 20.59 12.11 8.55
N PRO A 297 20.13 13.20 9.18
CA PRO A 297 18.84 13.81 8.86
C PRO A 297 18.69 14.17 7.37
N ASP A 298 19.74 14.70 6.74
CA ASP A 298 19.67 15.07 5.31
C ASP A 298 19.67 13.85 4.39
N PHE A 299 20.32 12.75 4.79
CA PHE A 299 20.14 11.47 4.08
C PHE A 299 18.68 11.04 4.19
N ARG A 300 18.10 11.06 5.40
CA ARG A 300 16.72 10.63 5.63
C ARG A 300 15.70 11.49 4.88
N ARG A 301 15.98 12.77 4.61
CA ARG A 301 15.11 13.62 3.79
C ARG A 301 14.98 13.11 2.35
N VAL A 302 16.04 12.56 1.76
CA VAL A 302 16.02 12.21 0.32
C VAL A 302 16.14 10.71 0.01
N GLY A 303 16.76 9.94 0.89
CA GLY A 303 17.18 8.57 0.65
C GLY A 303 16.36 7.51 1.39
N LEU A 304 16.40 6.28 0.88
CA LEU A 304 15.87 5.06 1.48
C LEU A 304 16.95 3.99 1.55
N SER A 305 17.00 3.25 2.66
CA SER A 305 17.79 2.03 2.80
C SER A 305 16.96 0.83 2.33
N VAL A 306 17.49 0.07 1.37
CA VAL A 306 16.75 -1.03 0.72
C VAL A 306 17.59 -2.29 0.59
N MET A 307 16.91 -3.43 0.51
CA MET A 307 17.47 -4.72 0.15
C MET A 307 17.24 -5.00 -1.34
N CYS A 308 18.17 -5.72 -1.97
CA CYS A 308 18.09 -6.08 -3.39
C CYS A 308 17.37 -7.42 -3.66
N SER A 309 16.76 -8.03 -2.64
CA SER A 309 16.06 -9.31 -2.76
C SER A 309 15.00 -9.46 -1.66
N LEU A 310 13.87 -10.07 -2.01
CA LEU A 310 12.84 -10.49 -1.06
C LEU A 310 13.34 -11.61 -0.15
N ALA A 311 14.25 -12.44 -0.68
CA ALA A 311 14.94 -13.50 0.04
C ALA A 311 16.25 -13.01 0.70
N SER A 312 16.42 -11.69 0.86
CA SER A 312 17.65 -11.14 1.44
C SER A 312 17.87 -11.64 2.86
N THR A 313 19.05 -12.23 3.10
CA THR A 313 19.59 -12.58 4.42
C THR A 313 20.49 -11.47 4.98
N GLY A 314 20.53 -10.32 4.29
CA GLY A 314 21.60 -9.33 4.35
C GLY A 314 22.12 -9.00 5.75
N PRO A 315 23.37 -8.51 5.84
CA PRO A 315 24.10 -8.35 7.11
C PRO A 315 23.43 -7.50 8.18
N GLU A 316 22.45 -6.66 7.83
CA GLU A 316 21.74 -5.78 8.76
C GLU A 316 20.31 -6.24 9.09
N ALA A 317 19.59 -6.76 8.09
CA ALA A 317 18.19 -7.09 8.24
C ALA A 317 17.78 -8.19 7.26
N CYS A 318 17.14 -9.22 7.80
CA CYS A 318 16.42 -10.23 7.04
C CYS A 318 15.02 -9.71 6.71
N VAL A 319 14.68 -9.53 5.43
CA VAL A 319 13.43 -8.88 4.98
C VAL A 319 12.19 -9.54 5.58
N ALA A 320 12.13 -10.87 5.58
CA ALA A 320 11.02 -11.63 6.13
C ALA A 320 10.87 -11.44 7.66
N MET A 321 12.00 -11.39 8.39
CA MET A 321 12.00 -11.20 9.83
C MET A 321 11.54 -9.78 10.19
N VAL A 322 12.12 -8.76 9.54
CA VAL A 322 11.80 -7.36 9.84
C VAL A 322 10.44 -6.93 9.31
N PHE A 323 9.87 -7.64 8.33
CA PHE A 323 8.49 -7.44 7.95
C PHE A 323 7.53 -7.74 9.11
N ILE A 324 7.79 -8.79 9.90
CA ILE A 324 6.93 -9.13 11.05
C ILE A 324 7.28 -8.27 12.26
N ALA A 325 8.56 -8.24 12.64
CA ALA A 325 9.03 -7.59 13.86
C ALA A 325 9.00 -6.06 13.78
N GLY A 326 9.03 -5.53 12.55
CA GLY A 326 9.21 -4.12 12.30
C GLY A 326 10.67 -3.68 12.21
N TYR A 327 10.88 -2.54 11.54
CA TYR A 327 12.19 -1.93 11.38
C TYR A 327 12.08 -0.42 11.48
N SER A 328 12.70 0.17 12.49
CA SER A 328 12.68 1.61 12.69
C SER A 328 13.91 2.11 13.41
N CYS A 329 14.26 3.34 13.09
CA CYS A 329 15.15 4.14 13.90
C CYS A 329 14.46 4.57 15.21
N LYS A 330 15.25 4.83 16.24
CA LYS A 330 14.79 5.24 17.58
C LYS A 330 15.24 6.66 17.95
N ASP A 331 15.97 7.33 17.07
CA ASP A 331 16.60 8.63 17.29
C ASP A 331 15.79 9.79 16.67
N LEU A 332 14.49 9.61 16.44
CA LEU A 332 13.60 10.61 15.87
C LEU A 332 12.34 10.81 16.72
N SER A 333 11.85 12.05 16.78
CA SER A 333 10.47 12.34 17.19
C SER A 333 9.55 12.18 15.99
N PHE A 334 8.90 11.03 15.86
CA PHE A 334 7.97 10.76 14.75
C PHE A 334 6.80 11.76 14.73
N ARG A 335 6.31 12.15 15.90
CA ARG A 335 5.33 13.24 16.03
C ARG A 335 5.86 14.56 15.47
N GLY A 336 7.08 14.95 15.81
CA GLY A 336 7.71 16.17 15.28
C GLY A 336 7.90 16.12 13.77
N VAL A 337 8.26 14.95 13.21
CA VAL A 337 8.36 14.76 11.76
C VAL A 337 7.00 14.95 11.08
N LEU A 338 5.93 14.40 11.65
CA LEU A 338 4.56 14.58 11.14
C LEU A 338 4.12 16.05 11.15
N GLU A 339 4.34 16.76 12.27
CA GLU A 339 3.97 18.17 12.37
C GLU A 339 4.75 19.04 11.38
N ASN A 340 6.06 18.82 11.27
CA ASN A 340 6.91 19.53 10.31
C ASN A 340 6.51 19.27 8.87
N LEU A 341 6.10 18.03 8.55
CA LEU A 341 5.57 17.70 7.23
C LEU A 341 4.29 18.48 6.92
N LEU A 342 3.32 18.49 7.85
CA LEU A 342 2.07 19.21 7.65
C LEU A 342 2.31 20.72 7.46
N GLU A 343 3.22 21.31 8.25
CA GLU A 343 3.64 22.70 8.08
C GLU A 343 4.31 22.95 6.72
N SER A 344 5.19 22.04 6.27
CA SER A 344 5.84 22.10 4.95
C SER A 344 4.86 21.97 3.79
N CYS A 345 3.73 21.30 4.03
CA CYS A 345 2.58 21.23 3.12
C CYS A 345 1.63 22.43 3.26
N TYR A 346 2.08 23.52 3.90
CA TYR A 346 1.36 24.79 4.09
C TYR A 346 0.05 24.67 4.90
N VAL A 347 -0.08 23.64 5.74
CA VAL A 347 -1.13 23.62 6.75
C VAL A 347 -0.89 24.78 7.72
N PRO A 348 -1.88 25.65 8.00
CA PRO A 348 -1.68 26.77 8.93
C PRO A 348 -1.16 26.29 10.29
N ARG A 349 -0.08 26.90 10.78
CA ARG A 349 0.61 26.48 12.02
C ARG A 349 -0.30 26.30 13.22
N ALA A 350 -1.34 27.14 13.35
CA ALA A 350 -2.33 27.04 14.42
C ALA A 350 -3.20 25.75 14.35
N LYS A 351 -3.30 25.10 13.18
CA LYS A 351 -4.08 23.88 12.94
C LYS A 351 -3.23 22.60 12.95
N VAL A 352 -1.90 22.71 12.80
CA VAL A 352 -0.99 21.57 12.62
C VAL A 352 -1.14 20.53 13.72
N ARG A 353 -1.07 20.93 15.00
CA ARG A 353 -1.18 19.99 16.14
C ARG A 353 -2.50 19.25 16.17
N LYS A 354 -3.62 19.98 16.04
CA LYS A 354 -4.96 19.40 16.02
C LYS A 354 -5.12 18.40 14.87
N LEU A 355 -4.65 18.77 13.66
CA LEU A 355 -4.71 17.89 12.51
C LEU A 355 -3.87 16.63 12.71
N ALA A 356 -2.67 16.75 13.28
CA ALA A 356 -1.83 15.60 13.59
C ALA A 356 -2.52 14.66 14.62
N ASP A 357 -3.20 15.19 15.63
CA ASP A 357 -3.99 14.37 16.58
C ASP A 357 -5.12 13.61 15.88
N GLU A 358 -5.85 14.29 14.99
CA GLU A 358 -6.93 13.69 14.20
C GLU A 358 -6.42 12.58 13.26
N ILE A 359 -5.25 12.80 12.63
CA ILE A 359 -4.60 11.80 11.76
C ILE A 359 -4.16 10.58 12.57
N ILE A 360 -3.61 10.77 13.78
CA ILE A 360 -3.22 9.66 14.66
C ILE A 360 -4.45 8.88 15.10
N ALA A 361 -5.52 9.56 15.56
CA ALA A 361 -6.75 8.89 15.95
C ALA A 361 -7.37 8.07 14.80
N MET A 362 -7.35 8.62 13.58
CA MET A 362 -7.77 7.90 12.38
C MET A 362 -6.88 6.68 12.12
N SER A 363 -5.56 6.82 12.29
CA SER A 363 -4.61 5.72 12.11
C SER A 363 -4.87 4.57 13.09
N GLU A 364 -5.15 4.88 14.36
CA GLU A 364 -5.54 3.89 15.37
C GLU A 364 -6.83 3.15 14.99
N LYS A 365 -7.85 3.90 14.56
CA LYS A 365 -9.14 3.36 14.11
C LYS A 365 -8.96 2.32 13.01
N HIS A 366 -8.01 2.52 12.10
CA HIS A 366 -7.73 1.61 10.98
C HIS A 366 -6.69 0.53 11.31
N GLY A 367 -6.11 0.53 12.51
CA GLY A 367 -5.18 -0.50 12.99
C GLY A 367 -3.70 -0.23 12.74
N LEU A 368 -3.32 0.97 12.28
CA LEU A 368 -1.92 1.33 12.08
C LEU A 368 -1.22 1.55 13.43
N ASP A 369 0.03 1.06 13.56
CA ASP A 369 0.83 1.34 14.75
C ASP A 369 1.29 2.80 14.77
N VAL A 370 0.80 3.55 15.76
CA VAL A 370 1.14 4.96 15.96
C VAL A 370 1.67 5.24 17.37
N SER A 371 2.22 4.21 18.01
CA SER A 371 2.78 4.31 19.37
C SER A 371 3.89 5.36 19.50
N GLN A 372 4.71 5.54 18.46
CA GLN A 372 5.77 6.56 18.44
C GLN A 372 5.28 7.98 18.14
N PHE A 373 3.99 8.15 17.84
CA PHE A 373 3.37 9.46 17.59
C PHE A 373 2.57 9.98 18.80
N GLY A 374 2.51 9.22 19.88
CA GLY A 374 1.65 9.48 21.04
C GLY A 374 0.30 8.76 21.02
N GLY A 375 0.08 7.88 20.04
CA GLY A 375 -1.08 7.00 19.98
C GLY A 375 -0.81 5.59 20.52
N LYS A 376 -1.62 4.63 20.08
CA LYS A 376 -1.55 3.22 20.49
C LYS A 376 -0.74 2.36 19.52
N ALA A 377 -0.15 1.29 20.05
CA ALA A 377 0.42 0.22 19.24
C ALA A 377 -0.68 -0.54 18.48
N CYS A 378 -0.32 -1.17 17.37
CA CYS A 378 -1.24 -2.04 16.64
C CYS A 378 -1.62 -3.28 17.49
N GLN A 379 -2.86 -3.76 17.35
CA GLN A 379 -3.37 -4.87 18.18
C GLN A 379 -2.63 -6.19 17.92
N SER A 380 -2.14 -6.42 16.70
CA SER A 380 -1.43 -7.65 16.36
C SER A 380 -0.02 -7.73 16.93
N GLY A 381 0.55 -6.60 17.39
CA GLY A 381 1.96 -6.50 17.77
C GLY A 381 2.94 -6.67 16.59
N LYS A 382 2.47 -6.53 15.34
CA LYS A 382 3.27 -6.69 14.11
C LYS A 382 3.35 -5.37 13.35
N PRO A 383 4.17 -4.41 13.79
CA PRO A 383 4.20 -3.05 13.25
C PRO A 383 4.98 -2.94 11.93
N GLY A 384 5.45 -4.05 11.35
CA GLY A 384 6.29 -4.02 10.17
C GLY A 384 5.51 -3.83 8.88
N HIS A 385 6.15 -3.10 7.98
CA HIS A 385 5.69 -2.84 6.62
C HIS A 385 6.81 -3.15 5.64
N LEU A 386 6.41 -3.54 4.43
CA LEU A 386 7.34 -3.73 3.32
C LEU A 386 6.83 -2.97 2.10
N MET A 387 7.72 -2.19 1.49
CA MET A 387 7.50 -1.56 0.20
C MET A 387 8.41 -2.21 -0.84
N GLN A 388 7.79 -2.83 -1.85
CA GLN A 388 8.44 -3.37 -3.03
C GLN A 388 8.50 -2.28 -4.10
N LEU A 389 9.71 -1.83 -4.41
CA LEU A 389 10.03 -0.76 -5.34
C LEU A 389 10.52 -1.34 -6.66
N PHE A 390 9.78 -1.18 -7.75
CA PHE A 390 10.24 -1.48 -9.10
C PHE A 390 10.70 -0.20 -9.77
N ILE A 391 11.98 -0.12 -10.10
CA ILE A 391 12.59 1.02 -10.80
C ILE A 391 12.92 0.56 -12.22
N LYS A 392 12.52 1.32 -13.24
CA LYS A 392 12.90 1.02 -14.63
C LYS A 392 14.42 0.88 -14.73
N ARG A 393 14.92 -0.18 -15.39
CA ARG A 393 16.37 -0.48 -15.46
C ARG A 393 17.22 0.73 -15.89
N ARG A 394 16.77 1.48 -16.91
CA ARG A 394 17.42 2.72 -17.38
C ARG A 394 17.54 3.85 -16.35
N LEU A 395 16.83 3.77 -15.22
CA LEU A 395 16.86 4.74 -14.12
C LEU A 395 17.64 4.24 -12.90
N VAL A 396 18.09 2.98 -12.89
CA VAL A 396 18.69 2.34 -11.72
C VAL A 396 19.92 3.12 -11.25
N ASP A 397 20.95 3.31 -12.08
CA ASP A 397 22.16 4.02 -11.64
C ASP A 397 21.94 5.53 -11.42
N LYS A 398 20.82 6.07 -11.91
CA LYS A 398 20.42 7.45 -11.63
C LYS A 398 19.85 7.61 -10.23
N LEU A 399 19.15 6.60 -9.72
CA LEU A 399 18.40 6.67 -8.47
C LEU A 399 18.98 5.79 -7.37
N VAL A 400 19.88 4.87 -7.70
CA VAL A 400 20.32 3.82 -6.80
C VAL A 400 21.83 3.66 -6.86
N TYR A 401 22.45 3.45 -5.70
CA TYR A 401 23.83 2.97 -5.62
C TYR A 401 23.92 1.75 -4.70
N ALA A 402 24.89 0.87 -4.99
CA ALA A 402 25.17 -0.30 -4.16
C ALA A 402 25.83 0.13 -2.86
N ALA A 403 25.33 -0.38 -1.73
CA ALA A 403 25.78 0.03 -0.41
C ALA A 403 26.08 -1.15 0.51
N LYS A 404 27.02 -0.94 1.43
CA LYS A 404 27.30 -1.77 2.61
C LYS A 404 26.35 -1.36 3.75
N PRO A 405 26.28 -2.13 4.87
CA PRO A 405 25.53 -1.75 6.06
C PRO A 405 25.79 -0.30 6.48
N TYR A 406 24.71 0.41 6.83
CA TYR A 406 24.71 1.84 7.14
C TYR A 406 25.01 2.79 5.99
N GLY A 407 25.12 2.33 4.74
CA GLY A 407 25.18 3.19 3.56
C GLY A 407 26.53 3.49 2.89
N PRO A 408 27.72 3.09 3.40
CA PRO A 408 28.96 3.23 2.64
C PRO A 408 28.86 2.60 1.27
N ILE A 409 29.50 3.22 0.28
CA ILE A 409 29.48 2.76 -1.11
C ILE A 409 30.12 1.37 -1.20
N ASP A 410 29.49 0.50 -1.99
CA ASP A 410 29.98 -0.83 -2.29
C ASP A 410 30.58 -0.88 -3.71
N GLU A 411 31.84 -0.47 -3.81
CA GLU A 411 32.57 -0.33 -5.09
C GLU A 411 32.58 -1.61 -5.93
N GLU A 412 32.57 -2.79 -5.29
CA GLU A 412 32.59 -4.09 -5.97
C GLU A 412 31.32 -4.35 -6.79
N ARG A 413 30.21 -3.69 -6.43
CA ARG A 413 28.91 -3.83 -7.10
C ARG A 413 28.54 -2.60 -7.93
N MET A 414 29.44 -1.63 -8.10
CA MET A 414 29.17 -0.44 -8.92
C MET A 414 29.57 -0.63 -10.40
N PRO A 415 28.81 -0.10 -11.37
CA PRO A 415 27.45 0.41 -11.23
C PRO A 415 26.48 -0.71 -10.87
N ILE A 416 25.50 -0.40 -10.02
CA ILE A 416 24.60 -1.41 -9.45
C ILE A 416 23.74 -2.09 -10.53
N SER A 417 23.39 -1.37 -11.61
CA SER A 417 22.69 -1.94 -12.76
C SER A 417 23.39 -3.18 -13.30
N LYS A 418 24.70 -3.10 -13.58
CA LYS A 418 25.50 -4.20 -14.14
C LYS A 418 25.44 -5.46 -13.28
N TRP A 419 25.47 -5.29 -11.95
CA TRP A 419 25.34 -6.41 -11.03
C TRP A 419 23.92 -6.99 -11.06
N LEU A 420 22.89 -6.15 -11.00
CA LEU A 420 21.47 -6.55 -11.02
C LEU A 420 21.03 -7.15 -12.37
N ASP A 421 21.69 -6.77 -13.46
CA ASP A 421 21.42 -7.26 -14.81
C ASP A 421 22.07 -8.63 -15.07
N SER A 422 22.91 -9.11 -14.15
CA SER A 422 23.45 -10.47 -14.22
C SER A 422 22.48 -11.50 -13.64
N ASN A 423 22.77 -12.79 -13.87
CA ASN A 423 22.10 -13.90 -13.16
C ASN A 423 22.79 -14.24 -11.82
N SER A 424 23.48 -13.28 -11.22
CA SER A 424 24.12 -13.46 -9.91
C SER A 424 23.08 -13.50 -8.80
N SER A 425 23.42 -14.12 -7.67
CA SER A 425 22.57 -14.10 -6.49
C SER A 425 22.53 -12.68 -5.90
N THR A 426 21.31 -12.18 -5.63
CA THR A 426 21.07 -10.91 -4.93
C THR A 426 20.68 -11.11 -3.46
N GLN A 427 20.88 -12.33 -2.94
CA GLN A 427 20.52 -12.70 -1.58
C GLN A 427 21.28 -11.88 -0.51
N VAL A 428 22.48 -11.42 -0.84
CA VAL A 428 23.24 -10.48 -0.03
C VAL A 428 23.43 -9.22 -0.87
N GLY A 429 22.99 -8.10 -0.33
CA GLY A 429 23.14 -6.82 -1.00
C GLY A 429 22.17 -5.79 -0.49
N GLN A 430 22.73 -4.68 -0.01
CA GLN A 430 21.96 -3.47 0.23
C GLN A 430 22.20 -2.47 -0.89
N ALA A 431 21.28 -1.54 -0.99
CA ALA A 431 21.42 -0.34 -1.80
C ALA A 431 20.85 0.86 -1.04
N ARG A 432 21.14 2.06 -1.53
CA ARG A 432 20.42 3.27 -1.14
C ARG A 432 19.73 3.84 -2.36
N VAL A 433 18.46 4.20 -2.19
CA VAL A 433 17.60 4.73 -3.26
C VAL A 433 17.31 6.19 -2.97
N LEU A 434 17.58 7.06 -3.93
CA LEU A 434 17.11 8.43 -3.94
C LEU A 434 15.61 8.45 -4.27
N ALA A 435 14.77 8.70 -3.27
CA ALA A 435 13.32 8.66 -3.37
C ALA A 435 12.73 9.96 -3.96
N HIS A 436 13.27 10.40 -5.09
CA HIS A 436 12.92 11.70 -5.67
C HIS A 436 11.47 11.70 -6.21
N PRO A 437 10.58 12.62 -5.76
CA PRO A 437 9.15 12.61 -6.09
C PRO A 437 8.85 12.63 -7.61
N LYS A 438 9.69 13.33 -8.38
CA LYS A 438 9.65 13.37 -9.86
C LYS A 438 9.50 11.98 -10.49
N TYR A 439 10.16 10.96 -9.94
CA TYR A 439 10.09 9.60 -10.46
C TYR A 439 9.12 8.72 -9.69
N PHE A 440 9.05 8.89 -8.36
CA PHE A 440 8.22 8.07 -7.47
C PHE A 440 6.72 8.30 -7.64
N MET A 441 6.33 9.47 -8.15
CA MET A 441 4.93 9.76 -8.48
C MET A 441 4.55 9.36 -9.91
N GLN A 442 5.50 8.84 -10.70
CA GLN A 442 5.29 8.44 -12.10
C GLN A 442 5.39 6.91 -12.24
N ALA A 443 4.24 6.25 -12.42
CA ALA A 443 4.14 4.78 -12.47
C ALA A 443 4.90 4.12 -13.65
N ASN A 444 5.31 4.91 -14.65
CA ASN A 444 6.17 4.46 -15.75
C ASN A 444 7.68 4.59 -15.44
N CYS A 445 8.05 5.25 -14.33
CA CYS A 445 9.41 5.37 -13.83
C CYS A 445 9.65 4.46 -12.62
N VAL A 446 8.75 4.52 -11.64
CA VAL A 446 8.79 3.73 -10.41
C VAL A 446 7.40 3.19 -10.11
N ARG A 447 7.29 1.87 -9.90
CA ARG A 447 6.08 1.22 -9.39
C ARG A 447 6.32 0.76 -7.98
N MET A 448 5.30 0.90 -7.12
CA MET A 448 5.41 0.56 -5.71
C MET A 448 4.25 -0.34 -5.32
N PHE A 449 4.55 -1.36 -4.52
CA PHE A 449 3.56 -2.20 -3.86
C PHE A 449 3.87 -2.22 -2.38
N VAL A 450 2.84 -2.15 -1.54
CA VAL A 450 3.00 -2.05 -0.09
C VAL A 450 2.20 -3.14 0.60
N ALA A 451 2.77 -3.68 1.66
CA ALA A 451 2.08 -4.60 2.56
C ALA A 451 2.36 -4.21 4.01
N SER A 452 1.36 -4.41 4.86
CA SER A 452 1.47 -4.37 6.32
C SER A 452 1.45 -5.79 6.87
N ALA A 453 2.30 -6.08 7.87
CA ALA A 453 2.26 -7.33 8.61
C ALA A 453 1.09 -7.40 9.59
N ASP A 454 0.53 -6.26 9.99
CA ASP A 454 -0.76 -6.20 10.67
C ASP A 454 -1.88 -6.43 9.64
N PRO A 455 -2.69 -7.51 9.79
CA PRO A 455 -3.75 -7.86 8.84
C PRO A 455 -4.94 -6.91 8.87
N THR A 456 -5.17 -6.22 10.00
CA THR A 456 -6.26 -5.26 10.16
C THR A 456 -5.94 -4.01 9.36
N PHE A 457 -4.78 -3.41 9.57
CA PHE A 457 -4.36 -2.25 8.80
C PHE A 457 -4.17 -2.58 7.33
N HIS A 458 -3.59 -3.74 6.98
CA HIS A 458 -3.43 -4.12 5.57
C HIS A 458 -4.79 -4.08 4.85
N ARG A 459 -5.81 -4.69 5.44
CA ARG A 459 -7.18 -4.70 4.88
C ARG A 459 -7.81 -3.32 4.84
N ASN A 460 -7.60 -2.51 5.87
CA ASN A 460 -8.25 -1.21 6.02
C ASN A 460 -7.49 -0.06 5.34
N ARG A 461 -6.29 -0.31 4.80
CA ARG A 461 -5.40 0.74 4.27
C ARG A 461 -6.09 1.65 3.25
N GLN A 462 -6.90 1.09 2.35
CA GLN A 462 -7.60 1.88 1.34
C GLN A 462 -8.65 2.81 1.97
N ALA A 463 -9.44 2.30 2.91
CA ALA A 463 -10.42 3.10 3.65
C ALA A 463 -9.74 4.21 4.47
N PHE A 464 -8.61 3.90 5.10
CA PHE A 464 -7.76 4.88 5.78
C PHE A 464 -7.28 5.99 4.84
N GLN A 465 -6.75 5.64 3.66
CA GLN A 465 -6.31 6.61 2.67
C GLN A 465 -7.46 7.51 2.20
N ASN A 466 -8.64 6.95 1.94
CA ASN A 466 -9.82 7.73 1.54
C ASN A 466 -10.22 8.76 2.62
N GLU A 467 -10.25 8.34 3.89
CA GLU A 467 -10.58 9.22 5.01
C GLU A 467 -9.51 10.32 5.20
N LEU A 468 -8.23 9.96 5.02
CA LEU A 468 -7.11 10.90 5.10
C LEU A 468 -7.14 11.93 3.97
N ILE A 469 -7.42 11.51 2.73
CA ILE A 469 -7.61 12.40 1.57
C ILE A 469 -8.78 13.34 1.82
N GLN A 470 -9.91 12.83 2.28
CA GLN A 470 -11.08 13.65 2.60
C GLN A 470 -10.70 14.73 3.62
N LYS A 471 -10.02 14.34 4.71
CA LYS A 471 -9.59 15.26 5.75
C LYS A 471 -8.64 16.34 5.23
N LEU A 472 -7.64 15.97 4.44
CA LEU A 472 -6.66 16.90 3.89
C LEU A 472 -7.24 17.79 2.79
N SER A 473 -8.18 17.28 2.00
CA SER A 473 -8.84 18.05 0.94
C SER A 473 -9.63 19.24 1.49
N LEU A 474 -10.22 19.14 2.68
CA LEU A 474 -10.87 20.29 3.34
C LEU A 474 -9.92 21.45 3.64
N ILE A 475 -8.62 21.16 3.76
CA ILE A 475 -7.58 22.16 4.06
C ILE A 475 -6.89 22.63 2.78
N LEU A 476 -6.58 21.70 1.87
CA LEU A 476 -5.80 21.93 0.64
C LEU A 476 -6.68 22.15 -0.61
N SER A 477 -8.00 22.26 -0.46
CA SER A 477 -8.92 22.54 -1.56
C SER A 477 -8.94 24.01 -1.98
N GLU A 478 -8.58 24.93 -1.09
CA GLU A 478 -8.52 26.35 -1.41
C GLU A 478 -7.48 26.58 -2.52
N PRO A 479 -7.85 27.13 -3.69
CA PRO A 479 -6.92 27.26 -4.83
C PRO A 479 -5.62 27.99 -4.49
N SER A 480 -5.70 29.03 -3.64
CA SER A 480 -4.53 29.81 -3.20
C SER A 480 -3.56 29.00 -2.32
N LEU A 481 -4.09 28.18 -1.41
CA LEU A 481 -3.28 27.29 -0.56
C LEU A 481 -2.70 26.16 -1.39
N ARG A 482 -3.49 25.63 -2.30
CA ARG A 482 -3.08 24.57 -3.22
C ARG A 482 -1.91 24.99 -4.09
N GLU A 483 -1.96 26.18 -4.70
CA GLU A 483 -0.86 26.72 -5.50
C GLU A 483 0.39 26.98 -4.66
N ARG A 484 0.24 27.53 -3.46
CA ARG A 484 1.36 27.74 -2.52
C ARG A 484 1.99 26.43 -2.09
N ALA A 485 1.19 25.43 -1.71
CA ALA A 485 1.66 24.10 -1.34
C ALA A 485 2.42 23.43 -2.49
N ALA A 486 1.86 23.44 -3.70
CA ALA A 486 2.51 22.89 -4.88
C ALA A 486 3.82 23.61 -5.22
N THR A 487 3.86 24.93 -5.10
CA THR A 487 5.06 25.73 -5.39
C THR A 487 6.14 25.51 -4.33
N GLY A 488 5.78 25.54 -3.05
CA GLY A 488 6.74 25.41 -1.95
C GLY A 488 7.28 23.99 -1.77
N MET A 489 6.56 22.97 -2.23
CA MET A 489 7.14 21.64 -2.36
C MET A 489 8.27 21.59 -3.39
N GLY A 490 8.46 22.61 -4.24
CA GLY A 490 9.48 22.66 -5.28
C GLY A 490 8.82 22.35 -6.62
N SER A 491 8.53 23.42 -7.38
CA SER A 491 7.75 23.41 -8.62
C SER A 491 8.14 22.28 -9.57
N LEU A 492 7.36 21.20 -9.60
CA LEU A 492 7.23 20.39 -10.81
C LEU A 492 6.62 21.29 -11.90
N PRO A 493 7.01 21.14 -13.18
CA PRO A 493 6.45 21.96 -14.25
C PRO A 493 4.92 21.92 -14.18
N ARG A 494 4.28 23.09 -14.09
CA ARG A 494 2.82 23.20 -13.88
C ARG A 494 2.06 22.37 -14.93
N ASP A 495 2.60 22.35 -16.13
CA ASP A 495 2.07 21.71 -17.33
C ASP A 495 1.95 20.19 -17.21
N LEU A 496 2.82 19.55 -16.40
CA LEU A 496 2.84 18.09 -16.27
C LEU A 496 1.73 17.51 -15.40
N TRP A 497 1.10 18.33 -14.54
CA TRP A 497 0.20 17.81 -13.48
C TRP A 497 -1.14 18.55 -13.40
N TRP A 498 -1.15 19.86 -13.64
CA TRP A 498 -2.37 20.68 -13.53
C TRP A 498 -3.23 20.64 -14.79
N HIS A 499 -2.59 20.52 -15.96
CA HIS A 499 -3.23 20.49 -17.27
C HIS A 499 -3.48 19.08 -17.82
N ALA A 500 -3.32 18.04 -16.99
CA ALA A 500 -4.11 16.82 -17.17
C ALA A 500 -5.59 17.13 -16.85
N THR A 501 -6.16 18.09 -17.57
CA THR A 501 -7.58 18.35 -17.64
C THR A 501 -8.21 17.03 -18.02
N ILE A 502 -9.27 16.65 -17.30
CA ILE A 502 -10.16 15.63 -17.81
C ILE A 502 -10.68 16.23 -19.12
N VAL A 503 -10.12 15.80 -20.25
CA VAL A 503 -10.84 15.86 -21.50
C VAL A 503 -11.96 14.86 -21.29
N VAL A 504 -13.03 15.32 -20.64
CA VAL A 504 -14.34 14.77 -20.89
C VAL A 504 -14.63 15.34 -22.27
N ASP A 505 -14.30 14.58 -23.32
CA ASP A 505 -14.87 14.88 -24.62
C ASP A 505 -16.39 14.86 -24.41
N CYS A 506 -17.01 16.03 -24.50
CA CYS A 506 -18.46 16.21 -24.46
C CYS A 506 -19.07 15.79 -25.79
#